data_AF-A0A8S2UEI4-F1
#
_entry.id   AF-A0A8S2UEI4-F1
#
_cell.length_a   1.000
_cell.length_b   1.000
_cell.length_c   1.000
_cell.angle_alpha   90.00
_cell.angle_beta   90.00
_cell.angle_gamma   90.00
#
_symmetry.space_group_name_H-M   'P 1'
#
loop_
_entity.id
_entity.type
_entity.pdbx_description
1 polymer ?
#
loop_
_entity_poly.entity_id
_entity_poly.type
_entity_poly.pdbx_seq_one_letter_code
_entity_poly.pdbx_strand_id
1 'polypeptide(L)'
;LHYLFGGTLIGLGMVVCGSCPGTVFVQVGSGIVYSLFTCLGGILGTYFYYAFVHERISQEKFLASSLVLRRLCDVLPIPSTACHVIFGLIFLGIAIGLEFAVPWKSDLNPDLLSKGTVNPDDATGHFLGLAAWPPSACGAGVGLLQLFFMYFLEKSLGASSAFTVFAAQVCRIKIIGQAIPSLNSFTYGLKNYVALLFALGAIGGSAISAGLSKTIPLGPENGTNILNSILGGFILLLGARCAGGCTSGQGISGTTHLLIGSFITTASIFGGGIIFAFSYSLSNSEWLFQNL
;
A
#
# COMPACT_ATOMS: atom_id res chain seq x y z
N LEU A 1 -18.81 -9.18 2.16
CA LEU A 1 -17.94 -9.77 3.21
C LEU A 1 -16.45 -9.70 2.84
N HIS A 2 -16.05 -10.09 1.63
CA HIS A 2 -14.66 -10.08 1.18
C HIS A 2 -13.89 -8.75 1.27
N TYR A 3 -14.54 -7.62 0.97
CA TYR A 3 -13.92 -6.28 1.09
C TYR A 3 -13.58 -5.91 2.53
N LEU A 4 -14.45 -6.27 3.48
CA LEU A 4 -14.27 -6.05 4.92
C LEU A 4 -13.17 -6.97 5.46
N PHE A 5 -13.34 -8.28 5.26
CA PHE A 5 -12.39 -9.29 5.73
C PHE A 5 -10.99 -9.10 5.13
N GLY A 6 -10.90 -8.88 3.82
CA GLY A 6 -9.64 -8.58 3.15
C GLY A 6 -8.98 -7.30 3.66
N GLY A 7 -9.77 -6.25 3.90
CA GLY A 7 -9.29 -5.00 4.49
C GLY A 7 -8.70 -5.19 5.88
N THR A 8 -9.42 -5.89 6.77
CA THR A 8 -8.94 -6.18 8.12
C THR A 8 -7.65 -7.01 8.11
N LEU A 9 -7.53 -8.00 7.24
CA LEU A 9 -6.29 -8.77 7.07
C LEU A 9 -5.11 -7.88 6.62
N ILE A 10 -5.33 -6.95 5.69
CA ILE A 10 -4.28 -6.00 5.29
C ILE A 10 -3.84 -5.17 6.51
N GLY A 11 -4.78 -4.64 7.30
CA GLY A 11 -4.48 -3.88 8.52
C GLY A 11 -3.67 -4.69 9.54
N LEU A 12 -4.07 -5.94 9.79
CA LEU A 12 -3.32 -6.89 10.63
C LEU A 12 -1.90 -7.10 10.11
N GLY A 13 -1.77 -7.39 8.80
CA GLY A 13 -0.48 -7.57 8.16
C GLY A 13 0.43 -6.35 8.29
N MET A 14 -0.12 -5.14 8.15
CA MET A 14 0.63 -3.88 8.31
C MET A 14 1.23 -3.74 9.70
N VAL A 15 0.48 -4.06 10.76
CA VAL A 15 0.99 -4.01 12.14
C VAL A 15 2.07 -5.05 12.36
N VAL A 16 1.90 -6.27 11.84
CA VAL A 16 2.83 -7.38 12.08
C VAL A 16 4.18 -7.17 11.36
N CYS A 17 4.18 -6.71 10.11
CA CYS A 17 5.43 -6.50 9.34
C CYS A 17 5.90 -5.05 9.25
N GLY A 18 5.18 -4.09 9.86
CA GLY A 18 5.51 -2.66 9.80
C GLY A 18 5.49 -2.08 8.38
N SER A 19 4.72 -2.67 7.47
CA SER A 19 4.81 -2.39 6.02
C SER A 19 3.47 -2.53 5.32
N CYS A 20 3.26 -1.77 4.23
CA CYS A 20 2.16 -1.97 3.30
C CYS A 20 2.69 -2.41 1.92
N PRO A 21 1.87 -2.98 1.03
CA PRO A 21 2.38 -3.58 -0.22
C PRO A 21 3.16 -2.61 -1.11
N GLY A 22 2.84 -1.31 -1.05
CA GLY A 22 3.61 -0.27 -1.75
C GLY A 22 4.90 0.09 -1.04
N THR A 23 4.86 0.27 0.28
CA THR A 23 6.05 0.67 1.06
C THR A 23 7.07 -0.44 1.17
N VAL A 24 6.69 -1.72 1.04
CA VAL A 24 7.65 -2.83 0.97
C VAL A 24 8.68 -2.59 -0.14
N PHE A 25 8.27 -2.15 -1.33
CA PHE A 25 9.20 -1.82 -2.41
C PHE A 25 10.10 -0.63 -2.07
N VAL A 26 9.53 0.40 -1.44
CA VAL A 26 10.27 1.58 -0.99
C VAL A 26 11.31 1.18 0.06
N GLN A 27 10.95 0.35 1.03
CA GLN A 27 11.83 -0.14 2.09
C GLN A 27 12.96 -1.05 1.56
N VAL A 28 12.67 -1.87 0.55
CA VAL A 28 13.70 -2.66 -0.14
C VAL A 28 14.73 -1.72 -0.76
N GLY A 29 14.28 -0.70 -1.50
CA GLY A 29 15.19 0.26 -2.13
C GLY A 29 15.93 1.15 -1.12
N SER A 30 15.31 1.47 0.02
CA SER A 30 15.96 2.26 1.07
C SER A 30 16.97 1.45 1.89
N GLY A 31 17.08 0.13 1.70
CA GLY A 31 18.08 -0.73 2.34
C GLY A 31 17.62 -1.44 3.62
N ILE A 32 16.30 -1.53 3.88
CA ILE A 32 15.77 -2.25 5.04
C ILE A 32 15.75 -3.75 4.73
N VAL A 33 16.67 -4.53 5.30
CA VAL A 33 16.84 -5.97 5.01
C VAL A 33 15.56 -6.77 5.31
N TYR A 34 14.83 -6.43 6.38
CA TYR A 34 13.62 -7.14 6.79
C TYR A 34 12.49 -7.08 5.74
N SER A 35 12.45 -6.02 4.92
CA SER A 35 11.45 -5.88 3.86
C SER A 35 11.58 -6.94 2.76
N LEU A 36 12.75 -7.54 2.57
CA LEU A 36 12.94 -8.69 1.66
C LEU A 36 12.19 -9.93 2.17
N PHE A 37 12.18 -10.16 3.48
CA PHE A 37 11.42 -11.24 4.09
C PHE A 37 9.92 -10.97 4.03
N THR A 38 9.50 -9.71 4.18
CA THR A 38 8.10 -9.30 3.91
C THR A 38 7.71 -9.51 2.45
N CYS A 39 8.60 -9.23 1.50
CA CYS A 39 8.41 -9.54 0.08
C CYS A 39 8.18 -11.04 -0.13
N LEU A 40 9.02 -11.88 0.46
CA LEU A 40 8.91 -13.33 0.38
C LEU A 40 7.57 -13.81 0.94
N GLY A 41 7.20 -13.34 2.14
CA GLY A 41 5.90 -13.59 2.74
C GLY A 41 4.75 -13.19 1.82
N GLY A 42 4.84 -12.00 1.21
CA GLY A 42 3.82 -11.49 0.28
C GLY A 42 3.64 -12.35 -0.98
N ILE A 43 4.74 -12.88 -1.53
CA ILE A 43 4.70 -13.81 -2.65
C ILE A 43 4.03 -15.13 -2.23
N LEU A 44 4.39 -15.68 -1.06
CA LEU A 44 3.77 -16.89 -0.51
C LEU A 44 2.27 -16.70 -0.26
N GLY A 45 1.86 -15.56 0.30
CA GLY A 45 0.45 -15.21 0.52
C GLY A 45 -0.32 -15.10 -0.80
N THR A 46 0.34 -14.60 -1.84
CA THR A 46 -0.24 -14.52 -3.19
C THR A 46 -0.46 -15.92 -3.78
N TYR A 47 0.53 -16.82 -3.70
CA TYR A 47 0.33 -18.22 -4.14
C TYR A 47 -0.78 -18.91 -3.38
N PHE A 48 -0.80 -18.77 -2.05
CA PHE A 48 -1.82 -19.37 -1.21
C PHE A 48 -3.22 -18.89 -1.61
N TYR A 49 -3.37 -17.58 -1.86
CA TYR A 49 -4.62 -17.02 -2.35
C TYR A 49 -5.08 -17.71 -3.65
N TYR A 50 -4.22 -17.76 -4.66
CA TYR A 50 -4.58 -18.28 -5.99
C TYR A 50 -4.77 -19.80 -6.02
N ALA A 51 -4.11 -20.53 -5.13
CA ALA A 51 -4.25 -21.97 -4.99
C ALA A 51 -5.52 -22.40 -4.24
N PHE A 52 -5.91 -21.69 -3.16
CA PHE A 52 -6.94 -22.18 -2.25
C PHE A 52 -8.16 -21.26 -2.08
N VAL A 53 -7.98 -19.96 -2.23
CA VAL A 53 -8.98 -18.96 -1.85
C VAL A 53 -9.69 -18.37 -3.06
N HIS A 54 -8.97 -18.22 -4.18
CA HIS A 54 -9.45 -17.52 -5.37
C HIS A 54 -10.77 -18.06 -5.90
N GLU A 55 -10.93 -19.38 -6.02
CA GLU A 55 -12.16 -19.99 -6.54
C GLU A 55 -13.37 -19.64 -5.68
N ARG A 56 -13.27 -19.77 -4.34
CA ARG A 56 -14.36 -19.47 -3.40
C ARG A 56 -14.80 -18.00 -3.48
N ILE A 57 -13.84 -17.09 -3.53
CA ILE A 57 -14.13 -15.65 -3.61
C ILE A 57 -14.69 -15.27 -4.98
N SER A 58 -14.22 -15.91 -6.06
CA SER A 58 -14.71 -15.65 -7.42
C SER A 58 -16.19 -16.01 -7.56
N GLN A 59 -16.64 -17.10 -6.93
CA GLN A 59 -18.04 -17.50 -6.93
C GLN A 59 -18.91 -16.56 -6.09
N GLU A 60 -18.44 -16.11 -4.93
CA GLU A 60 -19.17 -15.11 -4.16
C GLU A 60 -19.28 -13.75 -4.87
N LYS A 61 -18.28 -13.33 -5.66
CA LYS A 61 -18.39 -12.09 -6.48
C LYS A 61 -19.50 -12.18 -7.53
N PHE A 62 -19.75 -13.37 -8.05
CA PHE A 62 -20.85 -13.62 -9.00
C PHE A 62 -22.22 -13.54 -8.31
N LEU A 63 -22.31 -14.00 -7.05
CA LEU A 63 -23.55 -14.05 -6.28
C LEU A 63 -23.86 -12.73 -5.55
N ALA A 64 -22.84 -11.97 -5.17
CA ALA A 64 -22.94 -10.75 -4.38
C ALA A 64 -22.28 -9.54 -5.08
N SER A 65 -23.10 -8.63 -5.61
CA SER A 65 -23.23 -7.24 -5.13
C SER A 65 -23.51 -6.22 -6.25
N SER A 66 -24.76 -5.78 -6.33
CA SER A 66 -25.13 -4.60 -7.12
C SER A 66 -24.73 -3.27 -6.46
N LEU A 67 -24.46 -3.25 -5.14
CA LEU A 67 -24.19 -2.04 -4.37
C LEU A 67 -22.69 -1.73 -4.21
N VAL A 68 -21.87 -2.73 -3.89
CA VAL A 68 -20.44 -2.52 -3.55
C VAL A 68 -19.61 -2.16 -4.79
N LEU A 69 -20.10 -2.53 -5.97
CA LEU A 69 -19.55 -2.15 -7.27
C LEU A 69 -20.04 -0.78 -7.76
N ARG A 70 -21.05 -0.17 -7.12
CA ARG A 70 -21.52 1.17 -7.49
C ARG A 70 -20.54 2.23 -7.01
N ARG A 71 -20.45 3.31 -7.80
CA ARG A 71 -19.82 4.54 -7.33
C ARG A 71 -20.84 5.29 -6.50
N LEU A 72 -20.34 6.06 -5.55
CA LEU A 72 -21.17 6.90 -4.70
C LEU A 72 -22.00 7.90 -5.54
N CYS A 73 -21.42 8.39 -6.65
CA CYS A 73 -22.13 9.26 -7.58
C CYS A 73 -23.26 8.56 -8.36
N ASP A 74 -23.28 7.23 -8.45
CA ASP A 74 -24.40 6.50 -9.07
C ASP A 74 -25.58 6.33 -8.08
N VAL A 75 -25.35 6.59 -6.79
CA VAL A 75 -26.35 6.54 -5.71
C VAL A 75 -26.90 7.93 -5.40
N LEU A 76 -26.05 8.96 -5.51
CA LEU A 76 -26.43 10.35 -5.31
C LEU A 76 -27.07 10.94 -6.58
N PRO A 77 -28.17 11.68 -6.49
CA PRO A 77 -28.83 12.32 -7.64
C PRO A 77 -28.09 13.60 -8.08
N ILE A 78 -26.77 13.54 -8.25
CA ILE A 78 -25.89 14.68 -8.55
C ILE A 78 -24.99 14.33 -9.74
N PRO A 79 -24.70 15.26 -10.67
CA PRO A 79 -23.73 15.03 -11.74
C PRO A 79 -22.39 14.51 -11.22
N SER A 80 -21.79 13.56 -11.94
CA SER A 80 -20.53 12.92 -11.52
C SER A 80 -19.40 13.92 -11.28
N THR A 81 -19.28 14.95 -12.10
CA THR A 81 -18.28 16.01 -11.94
C THR A 81 -18.46 16.78 -10.63
N ALA A 82 -19.68 17.23 -10.34
CA ALA A 82 -20.01 17.92 -9.09
C ALA A 82 -19.75 17.03 -7.87
N CYS A 83 -20.10 15.74 -7.95
CA CYS A 83 -19.82 14.75 -6.93
C CYS A 83 -18.30 14.66 -6.62
N HIS A 84 -17.44 14.52 -7.64
CA HIS A 84 -15.99 14.47 -7.43
C HIS A 84 -15.42 15.78 -6.90
N VAL A 85 -15.90 16.94 -7.36
CA VAL A 85 -15.45 18.25 -6.86
C VAL A 85 -15.82 18.42 -5.38
N ILE A 86 -17.05 18.07 -5.00
CA ILE A 86 -17.49 18.18 -3.60
C ILE A 86 -16.65 17.28 -2.69
N PHE A 87 -16.51 16.00 -3.02
CA PHE A 87 -15.69 15.08 -2.23
C PHE A 87 -14.21 15.48 -2.21
N GLY A 88 -13.67 15.96 -3.33
CA GLY A 88 -12.31 16.47 -3.42
C GLY A 88 -12.07 17.65 -2.49
N LEU A 89 -12.99 18.63 -2.47
CA LEU A 89 -12.92 19.79 -1.56
C LEU A 89 -13.06 19.37 -0.10
N ILE A 90 -13.93 18.40 0.21
CA ILE A 90 -14.07 17.85 1.56
C ILE A 90 -12.77 17.20 2.01
N PHE A 91 -12.18 16.30 1.22
CA PHE A 91 -10.92 15.64 1.58
C PHE A 91 -9.76 16.61 1.68
N LEU A 92 -9.69 17.61 0.79
CA LEU A 92 -8.70 18.68 0.87
C LEU A 92 -8.87 19.50 2.15
N GLY A 93 -10.10 19.87 2.50
CA GLY A 93 -10.40 20.58 3.74
C GLY A 93 -10.02 19.79 4.99
N ILE A 94 -10.31 18.48 5.01
CA ILE A 94 -9.88 17.58 6.09
C ILE A 94 -8.36 17.51 6.18
N ALA A 95 -7.66 17.34 5.05
CA ALA A 95 -6.20 17.28 5.03
C ALA A 95 -5.55 18.57 5.55
N ILE A 96 -6.06 19.74 5.12
CA ILE A 96 -5.61 21.05 5.61
C ILE A 96 -5.92 21.19 7.10
N GLY A 97 -7.12 20.82 7.54
CA GLY A 97 -7.51 20.88 8.95
C GLY A 97 -6.63 20.01 9.84
N LEU A 98 -6.28 18.81 9.39
CA LEU A 98 -5.37 17.91 10.09
C LEU A 98 -3.95 18.47 10.17
N GLU A 99 -3.44 19.08 9.08
CA GLU A 99 -2.13 19.73 9.06
C GLU A 99 -2.02 20.87 10.10
N PHE A 100 -3.11 21.61 10.35
CA PHE A 100 -3.15 22.63 11.40
C PHE A 100 -3.31 22.05 12.81
N ALA A 101 -4.06 20.95 12.96
CA ALA A 101 -4.32 20.33 14.26
C ALA A 101 -3.13 19.52 14.78
N VAL A 102 -2.44 18.81 13.89
CA VAL A 102 -1.28 17.97 14.19
C VAL A 102 -0.22 18.25 13.12
N PRO A 103 0.72 19.19 13.38
CA PRO A 103 1.76 19.52 12.40
C PRO A 103 2.64 18.30 12.13
N TRP A 104 2.70 17.81 10.90
CA TRP A 104 3.47 16.61 10.52
C TRP A 104 4.94 16.60 10.98
N LYS A 105 5.54 17.77 11.23
CA LYS A 105 6.91 17.87 11.76
C LYS A 105 7.04 17.27 13.17
N SER A 106 5.96 17.20 13.96
CA SER A 106 5.97 16.54 15.26
C SER A 106 6.14 15.02 15.16
N ASP A 107 5.84 14.44 14.00
CA ASP A 107 5.87 13.00 13.77
C ASP A 107 7.23 12.54 13.21
N LEU A 108 8.17 13.46 12.99
CA LEU A 108 9.49 13.14 12.46
C LEU A 108 10.45 12.76 13.58
N ASN A 109 11.11 11.61 13.42
CA ASN A 109 12.14 11.19 14.35
C ASN A 109 13.32 12.19 14.33
N PRO A 110 13.70 12.79 15.49
CA PRO A 110 14.80 13.75 15.57
C PRO A 110 16.14 13.21 15.07
N ASP A 111 16.39 11.91 15.20
CA ASP A 111 17.60 11.25 14.72
C ASP A 111 17.65 11.17 13.19
N LEU A 112 16.49 11.09 12.52
CA LEU A 112 16.41 11.12 11.05
C LEU A 112 16.61 12.55 10.53
N LEU A 113 16.09 13.54 11.25
CA LEU A 113 16.29 14.96 10.93
C LEU A 113 17.75 15.40 11.09
N SER A 114 18.44 14.91 12.13
CA SER A 114 19.86 15.22 12.35
C SER A 114 20.80 14.50 11.37
N LYS A 115 20.41 13.34 10.83
CA LYS A 115 21.15 12.59 9.79
C LYS A 115 20.86 13.07 8.36
N GLY A 116 19.71 13.71 8.16
CA GLY A 116 19.31 14.30 6.87
C GLY A 116 20.29 15.37 6.39
N THR A 117 20.47 15.49 5.08
CA THR A 117 21.42 16.46 4.50
C THR A 117 20.97 17.92 4.60
N VAL A 118 19.69 18.17 4.95
CA VAL A 118 19.08 19.51 5.00
C VAL A 118 17.95 19.52 6.04
N ASN A 119 17.96 20.49 6.96
CA ASN A 119 16.84 20.77 7.84
C ASN A 119 15.62 21.16 6.98
N PRO A 120 14.43 20.55 7.15
CA PRO A 120 13.23 20.94 6.40
C PRO A 120 12.85 22.43 6.51
N ASP A 121 13.36 23.11 7.54
CA ASP A 121 13.16 24.54 7.79
C ASP A 121 14.16 25.46 7.05
N ASP A 122 15.30 24.93 6.59
CA ASP A 122 16.35 25.73 5.94
C ASP A 122 16.19 25.72 4.41
N ALA A 123 15.94 26.90 3.84
CA ALA A 123 15.56 27.09 2.43
C ALA A 123 16.68 26.89 1.38
N THR A 124 17.85 26.35 1.74
CA THR A 124 19.05 26.38 0.88
C THR A 124 19.65 25.01 0.56
N GLY A 125 18.86 23.94 0.60
CA GLY A 125 19.27 22.59 0.18
C GLY A 125 18.65 22.11 -1.14
N HIS A 126 19.27 21.10 -1.77
CA HIS A 126 18.71 20.43 -2.93
C HIS A 126 17.41 19.70 -2.52
N PHE A 127 16.26 20.06 -3.09
CA PHE A 127 14.93 19.52 -2.73
C PHE A 127 14.85 17.99 -2.65
N LEU A 128 15.59 17.28 -3.53
CA LEU A 128 15.66 15.81 -3.52
C LEU A 128 16.48 15.20 -2.37
N GLY A 129 17.21 16.01 -1.60
CA GLY A 129 17.99 15.58 -0.43
C GLY A 129 17.28 15.80 0.92
N LEU A 130 16.07 16.36 0.92
CA LEU A 130 15.29 16.51 2.14
C LEU A 130 14.98 15.13 2.76
N ALA A 131 15.10 15.01 4.08
CA ALA A 131 14.80 13.77 4.79
C ALA A 131 13.30 13.42 4.76
N ALA A 132 12.44 14.45 4.79
CA ALA A 132 11.00 14.32 4.68
C ALA A 132 10.42 15.50 3.89
N TRP A 133 9.38 15.25 3.11
CA TRP A 133 8.65 16.26 2.36
C TRP A 133 7.29 16.51 3.01
N PRO A 134 6.73 17.74 2.88
CA PRO A 134 5.39 18.02 3.36
C PRO A 134 4.37 17.01 2.80
N PRO A 135 3.46 16.46 3.62
CA PRO A 135 2.48 15.46 3.18
C PRO A 135 1.61 15.94 2.02
N SER A 136 1.30 17.23 1.96
CA SER A 136 0.56 17.87 0.86
C SER A 136 1.30 17.78 -0.47
N ALA A 137 2.63 18.00 -0.48
CA ALA A 137 3.46 17.89 -1.67
C ALA A 137 3.57 16.42 -2.15
N CYS A 138 3.76 15.50 -1.21
CA CYS A 138 3.74 14.06 -1.49
C CYS A 138 2.39 13.61 -2.07
N GLY A 139 1.28 14.04 -1.48
CA GLY A 139 -0.07 13.74 -1.92
C GLY A 139 -0.36 14.28 -3.32
N ALA A 140 0.02 15.52 -3.60
CA ALA A 140 -0.09 16.12 -4.93
C ALA A 140 0.76 15.35 -5.96
N GLY A 141 1.99 14.97 -5.61
CA GLY A 141 2.87 14.16 -6.46
C GLY A 141 2.28 12.79 -6.81
N VAL A 142 1.75 12.07 -5.81
CA VAL A 142 1.09 10.77 -6.02
C VAL A 142 -0.20 10.94 -6.84
N GLY A 143 -0.97 12.00 -6.61
CA GLY A 143 -2.16 12.32 -7.39
C GLY A 143 -1.86 12.59 -8.87
N LEU A 144 -0.83 13.38 -9.16
CA LEU A 144 -0.35 13.64 -10.51
C LEU A 144 0.19 12.36 -11.17
N LEU A 145 0.91 11.53 -10.42
CA LEU A 145 1.39 10.23 -10.90
C LEU A 145 0.21 9.31 -11.25
N GLN A 146 -0.85 9.29 -10.44
CA GLN A 146 -2.05 8.53 -10.74
C GLN A 146 -2.73 9.03 -12.02
N LEU A 147 -2.82 10.36 -12.21
CA LEU A 147 -3.35 10.94 -13.44
C LEU A 147 -2.54 10.50 -14.67
N PHE A 148 -1.21 10.53 -14.57
CA PHE A 148 -0.31 10.06 -15.62
C PHE A 148 -0.54 8.57 -15.94
N PHE A 149 -0.58 7.71 -14.93
CA PHE A 149 -0.82 6.27 -15.11
C PHE A 149 -2.18 6.00 -15.74
N MET A 150 -3.21 6.73 -15.33
CA MET A 150 -4.55 6.53 -15.87
C MET A 150 -4.66 7.03 -17.32
N TYR A 151 -4.04 8.17 -17.64
CA TYR A 151 -4.09 8.75 -18.98
C TYR A 151 -3.25 7.96 -20.00
N PHE A 152 -2.03 7.57 -19.65
CA PHE A 152 -1.11 6.92 -20.60
C PHE A 152 -1.17 5.39 -20.57
N LEU A 153 -1.45 4.79 -19.41
CA LEU A 153 -1.35 3.33 -19.20
C LEU A 153 -2.72 2.67 -18.99
N GLU A 154 -3.80 3.46 -18.97
CA GLU A 154 -5.19 3.03 -18.69
C GLU A 154 -5.28 2.10 -17.47
N LYS A 155 -4.46 2.38 -16.45
CA LYS A 155 -4.32 1.53 -15.28
C LYS A 155 -4.17 2.38 -14.02
N SER A 156 -4.80 1.92 -12.95
CA SER A 156 -4.67 2.51 -11.62
C SER A 156 -3.37 2.05 -10.91
N LEU A 157 -2.99 2.77 -9.85
CA LEU A 157 -1.81 2.46 -9.05
C LEU A 157 -2.06 1.23 -8.17
N GLY A 158 -1.37 0.13 -8.47
CA GLY A 158 -1.58 -1.16 -7.78
C GLY A 158 -0.28 -1.88 -7.45
N ALA A 159 0.27 -1.65 -6.26
CA ALA A 159 1.51 -2.30 -5.83
C ALA A 159 1.36 -3.83 -5.68
N SER A 160 0.24 -4.30 -5.13
CA SER A 160 -0.02 -5.73 -4.91
C SER A 160 -0.11 -6.55 -6.20
N SER A 161 -0.34 -5.92 -7.35
CA SER A 161 -0.32 -6.59 -8.65
C SER A 161 1.10 -6.97 -9.09
N ALA A 162 2.13 -6.23 -8.67
CA ALA A 162 3.52 -6.58 -8.96
C ALA A 162 3.89 -7.93 -8.34
N PHE A 163 3.44 -8.19 -7.10
CA PHE A 163 3.60 -9.49 -6.43
C PHE A 163 2.95 -10.62 -7.21
N THR A 164 1.74 -10.40 -7.75
CA THR A 164 1.04 -11.40 -8.57
C THR A 164 1.76 -11.68 -9.88
N VAL A 165 2.23 -10.65 -10.57
CA VAL A 165 2.97 -10.82 -11.83
C VAL A 165 4.30 -11.52 -11.59
N PHE A 166 4.99 -11.19 -10.49
CA PHE A 166 6.22 -11.87 -10.10
C PHE A 166 5.98 -13.35 -9.76
N ALA A 167 4.97 -13.64 -8.93
CA ALA A 167 4.56 -15.02 -8.62
C ALA A 167 4.19 -15.80 -9.89
N ALA A 168 3.47 -15.16 -10.83
CA ALA A 168 3.10 -15.78 -12.08
C ALA A 168 4.31 -16.17 -12.95
N GLN A 169 5.46 -15.48 -12.85
CA GLN A 169 6.64 -15.86 -13.63
C GLN A 169 7.16 -17.26 -13.28
N VAL A 170 6.98 -17.73 -12.05
CA VAL A 170 7.37 -19.09 -11.64
C VAL A 170 6.40 -20.14 -12.21
N CYS A 171 5.12 -19.77 -12.42
CA CYS A 171 4.13 -20.62 -13.08
C CYS A 171 4.47 -20.91 -14.55
N ARG A 172 5.51 -20.29 -15.14
CA ARG A 172 6.05 -20.69 -16.45
C ARG A 172 6.65 -22.10 -16.43
N ILE A 173 7.03 -22.61 -15.26
CA ILE A 173 7.39 -24.01 -15.07
C ILE A 173 6.11 -24.84 -15.18
N LYS A 174 6.02 -25.72 -16.19
CA LYS A 174 4.80 -26.46 -16.55
C LYS A 174 4.10 -27.13 -15.36
N ILE A 175 4.86 -27.75 -14.46
CA ILE A 175 4.34 -28.43 -13.26
C ILE A 175 3.58 -27.45 -12.35
N ILE A 176 4.17 -26.27 -12.11
CA ILE A 176 3.60 -25.25 -11.23
C ILE A 176 2.45 -24.52 -11.93
N GLY A 177 2.58 -24.24 -13.22
CA GLY A 177 1.52 -23.62 -14.02
C GLY A 177 0.28 -24.50 -14.16
N GLN A 178 0.42 -25.83 -14.13
CA GLN A 178 -0.70 -26.76 -14.08
C GLN A 178 -1.34 -26.83 -12.69
N ALA A 179 -0.57 -26.67 -11.63
CA ALA A 179 -1.08 -26.68 -10.25
C ALA A 179 -1.91 -25.43 -9.91
N ILE A 180 -1.56 -24.26 -10.45
CA ILE A 180 -2.25 -22.99 -10.18
C ILE A 180 -2.57 -22.26 -11.49
N PRO A 181 -3.57 -22.75 -12.27
CA PRO A 181 -3.86 -22.21 -13.59
C PRO A 181 -4.34 -20.76 -13.57
N SER A 182 -4.94 -20.31 -12.46
CA SER A 182 -5.42 -18.93 -12.26
C SER A 182 -4.30 -17.88 -12.40
N LEU A 183 -3.05 -18.23 -12.07
CA LEU A 183 -1.90 -17.34 -12.18
C LEU A 183 -1.36 -17.20 -13.61
N ASN A 184 -1.64 -18.16 -14.51
CA ASN A 184 -1.13 -18.12 -15.89
C ASN A 184 -1.68 -16.94 -16.70
N SER A 185 -2.78 -16.34 -16.28
CA SER A 185 -3.30 -15.11 -16.90
C SER A 185 -2.43 -13.87 -16.63
N PHE A 186 -1.56 -13.93 -15.61
CA PHE A 186 -0.73 -12.81 -15.17
C PHE A 186 0.72 -12.88 -15.66
N THR A 187 1.12 -13.94 -16.40
CA THR A 187 2.50 -14.11 -16.89
C THR A 187 2.88 -13.12 -17.98
N TYR A 188 1.92 -12.76 -18.85
CA TYR A 188 2.16 -11.93 -20.03
C TYR A 188 1.23 -10.72 -20.08
N GLY A 189 1.62 -9.71 -20.85
CA GLY A 189 0.79 -8.55 -21.16
C GLY A 189 1.39 -7.24 -20.67
N LEU A 190 1.27 -6.20 -21.50
CA LEU A 190 1.81 -4.87 -21.22
C LEU A 190 1.33 -4.33 -19.87
N LYS A 191 0.03 -4.47 -19.59
CA LYS A 191 -0.58 -4.05 -18.32
C LYS A 191 0.05 -4.76 -17.12
N ASN A 192 0.52 -6.01 -17.26
CA ASN A 192 1.19 -6.74 -16.18
C ASN A 192 2.63 -6.25 -15.97
N TYR A 193 3.37 -6.01 -17.05
CA TYR A 193 4.73 -5.45 -16.97
C TYR A 193 4.78 -4.06 -16.34
N VAL A 194 3.78 -3.22 -16.59
CA VAL A 194 3.65 -1.91 -15.93
C VAL A 194 3.65 -2.03 -14.40
N ALA A 195 3.07 -3.09 -13.82
CA ALA A 195 3.11 -3.29 -12.37
C ALA A 195 4.53 -3.58 -11.87
N LEU A 196 5.31 -4.37 -12.61
CA LEU A 196 6.71 -4.61 -12.29
C LEU A 196 7.56 -3.35 -12.47
N LEU A 197 7.34 -2.60 -13.55
CA LEU A 197 8.01 -1.31 -13.76
C LEU A 197 7.72 -0.32 -12.64
N PHE A 198 6.47 -0.28 -12.15
CA PHE A 198 6.13 0.51 -10.97
C PHE A 198 6.92 0.05 -9.73
N ALA A 199 7.00 -1.26 -9.48
CA ALA A 199 7.76 -1.79 -8.34
C ALA A 199 9.26 -1.48 -8.45
N LEU A 200 9.86 -1.66 -9.63
CA LEU A 200 11.27 -1.32 -9.89
C LEU A 200 11.52 0.18 -9.78
N GLY A 201 10.59 1.01 -10.26
CA GLY A 201 10.63 2.46 -10.12
C GLY A 201 10.54 2.90 -8.66
N ALA A 202 9.69 2.25 -7.86
CA ALA A 202 9.60 2.53 -6.43
C ALA A 202 10.88 2.15 -5.67
N ILE A 203 11.47 0.98 -5.97
CA ILE A 203 12.76 0.53 -5.40
C ILE A 203 13.89 1.48 -5.82
N GLY A 204 14.00 1.78 -7.12
CA GLY A 204 15.06 2.65 -7.64
C GLY A 204 14.92 4.09 -7.13
N GLY A 205 13.70 4.62 -7.12
CA GLY A 205 13.39 5.95 -6.62
C GLY A 205 13.71 6.09 -5.13
N SER A 206 13.35 5.09 -4.32
CA SER A 206 13.66 5.12 -2.89
C SER A 206 15.15 4.91 -2.60
N ALA A 207 15.87 4.12 -3.40
CA ALA A 207 17.32 3.97 -3.28
C ALA A 207 18.05 5.29 -3.58
N ILE A 208 17.65 5.97 -4.65
CA ILE A 208 18.20 7.30 -5.01
C ILE A 208 17.85 8.31 -3.92
N SER A 209 16.60 8.37 -3.47
CA SER A 209 16.16 9.29 -2.41
C SER A 209 16.90 9.03 -1.10
N ALA A 210 17.02 7.79 -0.66
CA ALA A 210 17.72 7.45 0.57
C ALA A 210 19.23 7.74 0.49
N GLY A 211 19.84 7.54 -0.68
CA GLY A 211 21.24 7.91 -0.94
C GLY A 211 21.47 9.42 -0.92
N LEU A 212 20.61 10.20 -1.57
CA LEU A 212 20.70 11.67 -1.61
C LEU A 212 20.42 12.31 -0.24
N SER A 213 19.45 11.78 0.50
CA SER A 213 19.10 12.27 1.84
C SER A 213 19.98 11.70 2.95
N LYS A 214 20.89 10.75 2.64
CA LYS A 214 21.73 10.00 3.59
C LYS A 214 20.94 9.30 4.70
N THR A 215 19.75 8.82 4.38
CA THR A 215 18.83 8.16 5.31
C THR A 215 18.85 6.62 5.21
N ILE A 216 19.82 6.05 4.51
CA ILE A 216 20.00 4.60 4.43
C ILE A 216 20.17 4.06 5.87
N PRO A 217 19.31 3.14 6.34
CA PRO A 217 19.41 2.58 7.67
C PRO A 217 20.62 1.65 7.73
N LEU A 218 21.71 2.15 8.32
CA LEU A 218 22.90 1.37 8.61
C LEU A 218 22.68 0.61 9.93
N GLY A 219 21.99 -0.53 9.90
CA GLY A 219 21.95 -1.43 11.06
C GLY A 219 20.75 -2.40 11.12
N PRO A 220 20.88 -3.55 11.82
CA PRO A 220 19.81 -4.53 12.04
C PRO A 220 18.75 -4.06 13.07
N GLU A 221 18.92 -2.87 13.64
CA GLU A 221 18.14 -2.36 14.77
C GLU A 221 16.76 -1.81 14.35
N ASN A 222 16.57 -1.56 13.04
CA ASN A 222 15.37 -0.94 12.48
C ASN A 222 14.49 -1.95 11.72
N GLY A 223 13.95 -2.96 12.41
CA GLY A 223 13.04 -3.91 11.78
C GLY A 223 12.32 -4.85 12.72
N THR A 224 11.28 -5.50 12.20
CA THR A 224 10.56 -6.54 12.92
C THR A 224 11.34 -7.86 12.88
N ASN A 225 10.98 -8.84 13.73
CA ASN A 225 11.56 -10.19 13.62
C ASN A 225 11.33 -10.78 12.21
N ILE A 226 12.29 -11.53 11.67
CA ILE A 226 12.20 -12.23 10.37
C ILE A 226 10.88 -13.00 10.25
N LEU A 227 10.48 -13.71 11.30
CA LEU A 227 9.24 -14.48 11.31
C LEU A 227 8.01 -13.56 11.14
N ASN A 228 7.97 -12.45 11.87
CA ASN A 228 6.89 -11.46 11.77
C ASN A 228 6.91 -10.78 10.39
N SER A 229 8.09 -10.52 9.82
CA SER A 229 8.20 -9.99 8.46
C SER A 229 7.56 -10.92 7.43
N ILE A 230 7.86 -12.23 7.49
CA ILE A 230 7.28 -13.24 6.58
C ILE A 230 5.77 -13.41 6.82
N LEU A 231 5.36 -13.62 8.08
CA LEU A 231 3.95 -13.84 8.42
C LEU A 231 3.10 -12.61 8.11
N GLY A 232 3.58 -11.42 8.47
CA GLY A 232 2.92 -10.16 8.17
C GLY A 232 2.82 -9.93 6.67
N GLY A 233 3.89 -10.18 5.90
CA GLY A 233 3.86 -10.13 4.43
C GLY A 233 2.84 -11.10 3.82
N PHE A 234 2.77 -12.33 4.33
CA PHE A 234 1.81 -13.35 3.91
C PHE A 234 0.37 -12.88 4.12
N ILE A 235 0.04 -12.47 5.35
CA ILE A 235 -1.30 -11.98 5.71
C ILE A 235 -1.66 -10.73 4.90
N LEU A 236 -0.69 -9.82 4.72
CA LEU A 236 -0.85 -8.57 4.00
C LEU A 236 -1.25 -8.78 2.54
N LEU A 237 -0.55 -9.65 1.80
CA LEU A 237 -0.88 -9.90 0.39
C LEU A 237 -2.08 -10.83 0.22
N LEU A 238 -2.28 -11.79 1.12
CA LEU A 238 -3.50 -12.59 1.16
C LEU A 238 -4.73 -11.67 1.31
N GLY A 239 -4.70 -10.76 2.28
CA GLY A 239 -5.73 -9.74 2.48
C GLY A 239 -5.91 -8.84 1.26
N ALA A 240 -4.81 -8.36 0.66
CA ALA A 240 -4.85 -7.52 -0.54
C ALA A 240 -5.50 -8.22 -1.74
N ARG A 241 -5.30 -9.52 -1.92
CA ARG A 241 -5.95 -10.29 -2.98
C ARG A 241 -7.42 -10.58 -2.65
N CYS A 242 -7.75 -10.89 -1.40
CA CYS A 242 -9.14 -11.05 -0.93
C CYS A 242 -9.97 -9.78 -1.14
N ALA A 243 -9.41 -8.61 -0.81
CA ALA A 243 -10.04 -7.31 -1.01
C ALA A 243 -10.03 -6.82 -2.47
N GLY A 244 -9.38 -7.54 -3.40
CA GLY A 244 -9.26 -7.12 -4.80
C GLY A 244 -8.35 -5.90 -5.00
N GLY A 245 -7.52 -5.55 -4.02
CA GLY A 245 -6.55 -4.47 -4.08
C GLY A 245 -5.89 -4.21 -2.72
N CYS A 246 -4.72 -3.59 -2.73
CA CYS A 246 -4.04 -3.11 -1.52
C CYS A 246 -4.45 -1.67 -1.20
N THR A 247 -3.78 -1.04 -0.23
CA THR A 247 -3.94 0.38 0.11
C THR A 247 -3.81 1.31 -1.09
N SER A 248 -2.87 1.08 -2.02
CA SER A 248 -2.76 1.93 -3.22
C SER A 248 -3.96 1.74 -4.16
N GLY A 249 -4.40 0.49 -4.35
CA GLY A 249 -5.47 0.16 -5.28
C GLY A 249 -6.86 0.54 -4.77
N GLN A 250 -7.18 0.18 -3.52
CA GLN A 250 -8.47 0.48 -2.89
C GLN A 250 -8.46 1.85 -2.22
N GLY A 251 -7.41 2.18 -1.47
CA GLY A 251 -7.34 3.40 -0.69
C GLY A 251 -7.04 4.66 -1.50
N ILE A 252 -6.15 4.60 -2.50
CA ILE A 252 -5.82 5.78 -3.32
C ILE A 252 -6.67 5.78 -4.60
N SER A 253 -6.51 4.78 -5.46
CA SER A 253 -7.20 4.79 -6.76
C SER A 253 -8.71 4.54 -6.63
N GLY A 254 -9.12 3.59 -5.80
CA GLY A 254 -10.53 3.23 -5.63
C GLY A 254 -11.39 4.33 -5.01
N THR A 255 -10.88 5.04 -4.01
CA THR A 255 -11.55 6.20 -3.40
C THR A 255 -11.58 7.40 -4.33
N THR A 256 -10.58 7.59 -5.20
CA THR A 256 -10.59 8.62 -6.25
C THR A 256 -11.74 8.39 -7.23
N HIS A 257 -12.08 7.13 -7.51
CA HIS A 257 -13.26 6.74 -8.30
C HIS A 257 -14.58 6.74 -7.51
N LEU A 258 -14.53 7.13 -6.24
CA LEU A 258 -15.66 7.14 -5.31
C LEU A 258 -16.38 5.79 -5.22
N LEU A 259 -15.63 4.67 -5.31
CA LEU A 259 -16.19 3.33 -5.21
C LEU A 259 -16.56 2.99 -3.76
N ILE A 260 -17.80 2.56 -3.55
CA ILE A 260 -18.32 2.24 -2.20
C ILE A 260 -17.50 1.11 -1.56
N GLY A 261 -17.18 0.06 -2.32
CA GLY A 261 -16.34 -1.03 -1.83
C GLY A 261 -14.94 -0.58 -1.41
N SER A 262 -14.37 0.40 -2.10
CA SER A 262 -13.06 0.96 -1.79
C SER A 262 -13.07 1.73 -0.47
N PHE A 263 -14.13 2.51 -0.19
CA PHE A 263 -14.30 3.16 1.11
C PHE A 263 -14.43 2.14 2.24
N ILE A 264 -15.26 1.12 2.06
CA ILE A 264 -15.44 0.05 3.06
C ILE A 264 -14.11 -0.65 3.33
N THR A 265 -13.40 -1.07 2.29
CA THR A 265 -12.09 -1.72 2.46
C THR A 265 -11.10 -0.78 3.14
N THR A 266 -11.02 0.48 2.75
CA THR A 266 -10.08 1.44 3.35
C THR A 266 -10.36 1.65 4.83
N ALA A 267 -11.63 1.85 5.22
CA ALA A 267 -12.02 1.93 6.62
C ALA A 267 -11.68 0.64 7.39
N SER A 268 -11.84 -0.52 6.75
CA SER A 268 -11.53 -1.83 7.35
C SER A 268 -10.03 -2.06 7.53
N ILE A 269 -9.20 -1.53 6.63
CA ILE A 269 -7.73 -1.55 6.75
C ILE A 269 -7.30 -0.78 7.99
N PHE A 270 -7.70 0.48 8.10
CA PHE A 270 -7.32 1.32 9.23
C PHE A 270 -7.95 0.82 10.53
N GLY A 271 -9.24 0.50 10.53
CA GLY A 271 -9.92 -0.02 11.72
C GLY A 271 -9.30 -1.33 12.23
N GLY A 272 -9.02 -2.28 11.33
CA GLY A 272 -8.36 -3.54 11.68
C GLY A 272 -6.94 -3.34 12.22
N GLY A 273 -6.16 -2.47 11.59
CA GLY A 273 -4.81 -2.14 12.04
C GLY A 273 -4.79 -1.46 13.41
N ILE A 274 -5.63 -0.45 13.62
CA ILE A 274 -5.72 0.28 14.89
C ILE A 274 -6.15 -0.65 16.03
N ILE A 275 -7.20 -1.45 15.82
CA ILE A 275 -7.68 -2.38 16.84
C ILE A 275 -6.58 -3.38 17.21
N PHE A 276 -5.93 -3.97 16.21
CA PHE A 276 -4.88 -4.96 16.46
C PHE A 276 -3.66 -4.34 17.15
N ALA A 277 -3.20 -3.16 16.72
CA ALA A 277 -2.10 -2.45 17.35
C ALA A 277 -2.42 -2.13 18.82
N PHE A 278 -3.64 -1.65 19.11
CA PHE A 278 -4.06 -1.37 20.47
C PHE A 278 -4.15 -2.64 21.33
N SER A 279 -4.73 -3.73 20.81
CA SER A 279 -4.76 -5.01 21.51
C SER A 279 -3.37 -5.57 21.78
N TYR A 280 -2.44 -5.43 20.83
CA TYR A 280 -1.06 -5.86 20.98
C TYR A 280 -0.32 -5.03 22.05
N SER A 281 -0.54 -3.72 22.07
CA SER A 281 -0.01 -2.80 23.10
C SER A 281 -0.44 -3.21 24.50
N LEU A 282 -1.73 -3.52 24.70
CA LEU A 282 -2.24 -3.93 26.00
C LEU A 282 -1.66 -5.27 26.49
N SER A 283 -1.27 -6.14 25.55
CA SER A 283 -0.73 -7.47 25.89
C SER A 283 0.77 -7.46 26.17
N ASN A 284 1.51 -6.43 25.72
CA ASN A 284 2.97 -6.34 25.86
C ASN A 284 3.35 -4.99 26.50
N SER A 285 3.71 -5.01 27.78
CA SER A 285 4.11 -3.83 28.56
C SER A 285 5.38 -3.13 28.05
N GLU A 286 6.16 -3.77 27.16
CA GLU A 286 7.33 -3.16 26.50
C GLU A 286 6.96 -2.38 25.21
N TRP A 287 5.76 -2.58 24.66
CA TRP A 287 5.30 -1.84 23.48
C TRP A 287 4.61 -0.54 23.91
N LEU A 288 5.43 0.48 24.18
CA LEU A 288 4.99 1.86 24.37
C LEU A 288 4.96 2.56 23.00
N PHE A 289 3.85 3.25 22.71
CA PHE A 289 3.64 4.08 21.50
C PHE A 289 4.74 5.14 21.23
N GLN A 290 5.72 5.29 22.13
CA GLN A 290 6.88 6.19 22.00
C GLN A 290 7.99 5.65 21.10
N ASN A 291 7.93 4.38 20.66
CA ASN A 291 8.92 3.77 19.76
C ASN A 291 8.54 3.86 18.26
N LEU A 292 7.62 4.77 17.89
CA LEU A 292 7.29 5.09 16.50
C LEU A 292 8.00 6.36 16.07
#